data_AF-A0A4D4JCM2-F1
#
_entry.id   AF-A0A4D4JCM2-F1
#
_cell.length_a   1.000
_cell.length_b   1.000
_cell.length_c   1.000
_cell.angle_alpha   90.00
_cell.angle_beta   90.00
_cell.angle_gamma   90.00
#
_symmetry.space_group_name_H-M   'P 1'
#
loop_
_entity.id
_entity.type
_entity.pdbx_description
1 polymer ?
#
loop_
_entity_poly.entity_id
_entity_poly.type
_entity_poly.pdbx_seq_one_letter_code
_entity_poly.pdbx_strand_id
1 'polypeptide(L)'
;MTLGKTALKAQSDAVNAARRTLGHAHTFAALHATGKPLFQKVMRRPGSRPVLVRIIYPGVLLVCDPDTGAVLAQSEPGQPPVLASNFCSITEQDLTARIS
;
A
#
# COMPACT_ATOMS: atom_id res chain seq x y z
N MET A 1 12.01 24.65 40.74
CA MET A 1 12.11 24.29 39.30
C MET A 1 11.83 22.80 39.01
N THR A 2 10.99 22.11 39.80
CA THR A 2 10.82 20.64 39.74
C THR A 2 9.60 20.19 38.91
N LEU A 3 8.57 21.03 38.82
CA LEU A 3 7.34 20.75 38.06
C LEU A 3 7.58 20.64 36.54
N GLY A 4 8.43 21.51 35.97
CA GLY A 4 8.73 21.48 34.53
C GLY A 4 9.48 20.23 34.06
N LYS A 5 10.40 19.70 34.88
CA LYS A 5 11.14 18.45 34.57
C LYS A 5 10.23 17.22 34.59
N THR A 6 9.26 17.21 35.50
CA THR A 6 8.30 16.10 35.64
C THR A 6 7.32 16.06 34.47
N ALA A 7 6.82 17.22 34.03
CA ALA A 7 5.95 17.33 32.87
C ALA A 7 6.65 16.88 31.58
N LEU A 8 7.91 17.29 31.37
CA LEU A 8 8.70 16.87 30.20
C LEU A 8 8.96 15.35 30.19
N LYS A 9 9.25 14.77 31.37
CA LYS A 9 9.42 13.32 31.50
C LYS A 9 8.13 12.57 31.16
N ALA A 10 6.99 13.00 31.72
CA ALA A 10 5.69 12.40 31.44
C ALA A 10 5.33 12.48 29.94
N GLN A 11 5.62 13.61 29.29
CA GLN A 11 5.42 13.75 27.84
C GLN A 11 6.29 12.77 27.04
N SER A 12 7.57 12.66 27.37
CA SER A 12 8.50 11.72 26.71
C SER A 12 8.03 10.27 26.88
N ASP A 13 7.63 9.88 28.10
CA ASP A 13 7.13 8.54 28.39
C ASP A 13 5.85 8.22 27.61
N ALA A 14 4.94 9.19 27.48
CA ALA A 14 3.72 9.07 26.67
C ALA A 14 4.03 8.90 25.18
N VAL A 15 4.97 9.66 24.63
CA VAL A 15 5.42 9.51 23.22
C VAL A 15 6.04 8.13 23.01
N ASN A 16 6.88 7.67 23.93
CA ASN A 16 7.50 6.35 23.84
C ASN A 16 6.47 5.22 23.91
N ALA A 17 5.45 5.35 24.77
CA ALA A 17 4.34 4.42 24.82
C ALA A 17 3.55 4.41 23.50
N ALA A 18 3.23 5.58 22.95
CA ALA A 18 2.54 5.69 21.66
C ALA A 18 3.32 5.03 20.52
N ARG A 19 4.65 5.21 20.46
CA ARG A 19 5.51 4.55 19.45
C ARG A 19 5.45 3.03 19.55
N ARG A 20 5.49 2.47 20.77
CA ARG A 20 5.36 1.02 20.99
C ARG A 20 3.99 0.51 20.54
N THR A 21 2.92 1.19 20.96
CA THR A 21 1.55 0.85 20.56
C THR A 21 1.39 0.87 19.04
N LEU A 22 1.94 1.89 18.36
CA LEU A 22 1.92 1.98 16.91
C LEU A 22 2.63 0.79 16.25
N GLY A 23 3.79 0.39 16.77
CA GLY A 23 4.52 -0.79 16.28
C GLY A 23 3.70 -2.08 16.41
N HIS A 24 3.05 -2.29 17.57
CA HIS A 24 2.17 -3.45 17.76
C HIS A 24 0.96 -3.43 16.82
N ALA A 25 0.32 -2.26 16.66
CA ALA A 25 -0.80 -2.09 15.76
C ALA A 25 -0.41 -2.34 14.29
N HIS A 26 0.80 -1.94 13.88
CA HIS A 26 1.34 -2.24 12.56
C HIS A 26 1.46 -3.74 12.33
N THR A 27 2.11 -4.48 13.24
CA THR A 27 2.23 -5.94 13.16
C THR A 27 0.86 -6.62 13.12
N PHE A 28 -0.07 -6.18 13.97
CA PHE A 28 -1.43 -6.70 13.99
C PHE A 28 -2.13 -6.49 12.63
N ALA A 29 -2.08 -5.27 12.08
CA ALA A 29 -2.66 -5.00 10.77
C ALA A 29 -2.04 -5.87 9.66
N ALA A 30 -0.71 -6.04 9.66
CA ALA A 30 -0.02 -6.90 8.70
C ALA A 30 -0.47 -8.36 8.77
N LEU A 31 -0.71 -8.90 9.97
CA LEU A 31 -1.19 -10.27 10.17
C LEU A 31 -2.65 -10.46 9.72
N HIS A 32 -3.47 -9.42 9.82
CA HIS A 32 -4.91 -9.52 9.56
C HIS A 32 -5.33 -9.03 8.17
N ALA A 33 -4.47 -8.28 7.46
CA ALA A 33 -4.76 -7.77 6.13
C ALA A 33 -4.39 -8.76 5.00
N THR A 34 -4.71 -10.05 5.18
CA THR A 34 -4.14 -11.15 4.38
C THR A 34 -4.98 -11.63 3.19
N GLY A 35 -6.17 -11.06 2.94
CA GLY A 35 -7.02 -11.62 1.87
C GLY A 35 -8.03 -10.71 1.18
N LYS A 36 -8.27 -9.49 1.69
CA LYS A 36 -9.25 -8.58 1.10
C LYS A 36 -8.65 -7.19 0.88
N PRO A 37 -8.88 -6.57 -0.29
CA PRO A 37 -8.56 -5.16 -0.47
C PRO A 37 -9.29 -4.31 0.57
N LEU A 38 -8.61 -3.27 1.06
CA LEU A 38 -9.19 -2.23 1.91
C LEU A 38 -10.21 -1.39 1.12
N PHE A 39 -10.03 -1.31 -0.19
CA PHE A 39 -10.95 -0.68 -1.14
C PHE A 39 -10.95 -1.46 -2.45
N GLN A 40 -12.10 -1.57 -3.11
CA GLN A 40 -12.21 -2.13 -4.45
C GLN A 40 -13.37 -1.49 -5.24
N LYS A 41 -13.09 -0.99 -6.45
CA LYS A 41 -14.14 -0.46 -7.37
C LYS A 41 -13.69 -0.50 -8.82
N VAL A 42 -14.63 -0.74 -9.74
CA VAL A 42 -14.38 -0.60 -11.18
C VAL A 42 -14.39 0.88 -11.57
N MET A 43 -13.32 1.34 -12.21
CA MET A 43 -13.19 2.66 -12.80
C MET A 43 -13.40 2.58 -14.32
N ARG A 44 -14.34 3.37 -14.83
CA ARG A 44 -14.57 3.53 -16.27
C ARG A 44 -13.95 4.83 -16.74
N ARG A 45 -13.24 4.78 -17.85
CA ARG A 45 -12.57 5.94 -18.47
C ARG A 45 -13.09 6.10 -19.90
N PRO A 46 -13.53 7.29 -20.33
CA PRO A 46 -13.97 7.51 -21.70
C PRO A 46 -12.89 7.08 -22.71
N GLY A 47 -13.28 6.32 -23.73
CA GLY A 47 -12.35 5.86 -24.78
C GLY A 47 -11.31 4.81 -24.34
N SER A 48 -11.42 4.24 -23.13
CA SER A 48 -10.49 3.24 -22.61
C SER A 48 -11.24 2.06 -21.99
N ARG A 49 -10.60 0.88 -21.95
CA ARG A 49 -11.14 -0.27 -21.23
C ARG A 49 -11.27 0.03 -19.73
N PRO A 50 -12.33 -0.47 -19.08
CA PRO A 50 -12.48 -0.33 -17.63
C PRO A 50 -11.35 -1.04 -16.90
N VAL A 51 -11.04 -0.58 -15.69
CA VAL A 51 -10.04 -1.20 -14.81
C VAL A 51 -10.63 -1.42 -13.43
N LEU A 52 -10.19 -2.47 -12.75
CA LEU A 52 -10.50 -2.71 -11.34
C LEU A 52 -9.45 -2.01 -10.47
N VAL A 53 -9.87 -1.06 -9.65
CA VAL A 53 -9.00 -0.32 -8.73
C VAL A 53 -9.09 -0.96 -7.35
N ARG A 54 -7.94 -1.26 -6.74
CA ARG A 54 -7.83 -1.81 -5.38
C ARG A 54 -6.86 -1.00 -4.54
N ILE A 55 -7.16 -0.85 -3.24
CA ILE A 55 -6.16 -0.46 -2.25
C ILE A 55 -5.93 -1.66 -1.35
N ILE A 56 -4.69 -2.13 -1.24
CA ILE A 56 -4.30 -3.22 -0.35
C ILE A 56 -3.40 -2.69 0.75
N TYR A 57 -3.34 -3.36 1.89
CA TYR A 57 -2.35 -3.06 2.91
C TYR A 57 -0.93 -3.33 2.37
N PRO A 58 0.09 -2.49 2.66
CA PRO A 58 0.09 -1.32 3.56
C PRO A 58 -0.16 0.02 2.84
N GLY A 59 -1.23 0.13 2.05
CA GLY A 59 -1.61 1.35 1.33
C GLY A 59 -1.10 1.39 -0.11
N VAL A 60 -1.04 0.25 -0.77
CA VAL A 60 -0.64 0.12 -2.18
C VAL A 60 -1.88 0.23 -3.06
N LEU A 61 -1.83 1.13 -4.05
CA LEU A 61 -2.83 1.24 -5.11
C LEU A 61 -2.50 0.25 -6.23
N LEU A 62 -3.45 -0.62 -6.57
CA LEU A 62 -3.37 -1.51 -7.71
C LEU A 62 -4.41 -1.13 -8.75
N VAL A 63 -3.98 -1.11 -10.01
CA VAL A 63 -4.85 -1.08 -11.18
C VAL A 63 -4.81 -2.47 -11.79
N CYS A 64 -5.95 -3.14 -11.86
CA CYS A 64 -6.06 -4.48 -12.38
C CYS A 64 -6.97 -4.53 -13.62
N ASP A 65 -6.70 -5.47 -14.50
CA ASP A 65 -7.65 -5.90 -15.51
C ASP A 65 -8.88 -6.52 -14.81
N PRO A 66 -10.12 -6.11 -15.14
CA PRO A 66 -11.30 -6.54 -14.39
C PRO A 66 -11.70 -7.99 -14.68
N ASP A 67 -11.31 -8.54 -15.83
CA ASP A 67 -11.71 -9.88 -16.28
C ASP A 67 -10.73 -10.95 -15.79
N THR A 68 -9.44 -10.65 -15.85
CA THR A 68 -8.35 -11.57 -15.48
C THR A 68 -7.81 -11.33 -14.07
N GLY A 69 -8.01 -10.13 -13.52
CA GLY A 69 -7.38 -9.72 -12.26
C GLY A 69 -5.89 -9.38 -12.37
N ALA A 70 -5.31 -9.42 -13.57
CA ALA A 70 -3.90 -9.11 -13.80
C ALA A 70 -3.56 -7.67 -13.37
N VAL A 71 -2.41 -7.47 -12.72
CA VAL A 71 -1.97 -6.13 -12.29
C VAL A 71 -1.38 -5.37 -13.49
N LEU A 72 -2.00 -4.25 -13.84
CA LEU A 72 -1.63 -3.36 -14.93
C LEU A 72 -0.79 -2.16 -14.45
N ALA A 73 -0.88 -1.82 -13.17
CA ALA A 73 -0.02 -0.86 -12.49
C ALA A 73 -0.08 -1.07 -10.98
N GLN A 74 1.01 -0.75 -10.29
CA GLN A 74 1.12 -0.78 -8.84
C GLN A 74 1.83 0.48 -8.34
N SER A 75 1.37 1.05 -7.22
CA SER A 75 2.05 2.17 -6.57
C SER A 75 3.05 1.73 -5.51
N GLU A 76 3.93 2.65 -5.11
CA GLU A 76 4.68 2.53 -3.85
C GLU A 76 3.71 2.55 -2.64
N PRO A 77 4.04 1.88 -1.52
CA PRO A 77 3.23 1.90 -0.30
C PRO A 77 3.00 3.31 0.24
N GLY A 78 1.73 3.67 0.49
CA GLY A 78 1.36 4.97 1.05
C GLY A 78 1.52 6.14 0.07
N GLN A 79 1.93 5.88 -1.18
CA GLN A 79 2.14 6.90 -2.21
C GLN A 79 1.36 6.54 -3.49
N PRO A 80 0.01 6.61 -3.50
CA PRO A 80 -0.81 6.17 -4.63
C PRO A 80 -0.44 6.73 -6.02
N PRO A 81 0.06 7.97 -6.17
CA PRO A 81 0.45 8.50 -7.47
C PRO A 81 1.81 8.02 -7.99
N VAL A 82 2.65 7.38 -7.16
CA VAL A 82 4.01 7.00 -7.52
C VAL A 82 4.02 5.55 -8.01
N LEU A 83 4.32 5.32 -9.28
CA LEU A 83 4.47 3.97 -9.85
C LEU A 83 5.63 3.24 -9.15
N ALA A 84 5.40 1.99 -8.74
CA ALA A 84 6.40 1.19 -8.07
C ALA A 84 7.63 0.98 -8.97
N SER A 85 8.81 1.21 -8.39
CA SER A 85 10.08 1.17 -9.12
C SER A 85 10.40 -0.19 -9.76
N ASN A 86 9.84 -1.27 -9.21
CA ASN A 86 9.98 -2.64 -9.69
C ASN A 86 8.84 -3.09 -10.61
N PHE A 87 7.89 -2.22 -10.95
CA PHE A 87 6.80 -2.57 -11.85
C PHE A 87 7.29 -2.66 -13.30
N CYS A 88 7.24 -3.86 -13.88
CA CYS A 88 7.53 -4.09 -15.30
C CYS A 88 6.23 -4.44 -16.04
N SER A 89 5.93 -3.71 -17.10
CA SER A 89 4.73 -3.94 -17.93
C SER A 89 4.88 -5.09 -18.93
N ILE A 90 6.10 -5.61 -19.10
CA ILE A 90 6.43 -6.70 -20.02
C ILE A 90 6.83 -7.91 -19.15
N THR A 91 6.17 -9.04 -19.34
CA THR A 91 6.53 -10.28 -18.64
C THR A 91 7.77 -10.92 -19.28
N GLU A 92 8.49 -11.80 -18.56
CA GLU A 92 9.61 -12.55 -19.16
C GLU A 92 9.17 -13.40 -20.37
N GLN A 93 7.90 -13.83 -20.39
CA GLN A 93 7.31 -14.55 -21.52
C GLN A 93 7.17 -13.67 -22.76
N ASP A 94 6.79 -12.40 -22.57
CA ASP A 94 6.71 -11.41 -23.65
C ASP A 94 8.09 -11.03 -24.20
N LEU A 95 9.13 -11.06 -23.36
CA LEU A 95 10.52 -10.84 -23.79
C LEU A 95 11.04 -12.03 -24.61
N THR A 96 10.75 -13.25 -24.17
CA THR A 96 11.20 -14.48 -24.85
C THR A 96 10.61 -14.59 -26.27
N ALA A 97 9.35 -14.20 -26.45
CA ALA A 97 8.67 -14.23 -27.75
C ALA A 97 9.16 -13.18 -28.77
N ARG A 98 9.99 -12.21 -28.35
CA ARG A 98 10.51 -11.15 -29.23
C ARG A 98 11.92 -11.41 -29.75
N ILE A 99 12.60 -12.42 -29.22
CA ILE A 99 13.99 -12.78 -29.56
C ILE A 99 14.04 -14.04 -30.44
N SER A 100 12.91 -14.75 -30.59
CA SER A 100 12.70 -15.85 -31.55
C SER A 100 12.16 -15.35 -32.89
#